data_AF-A0AAV1AKC5-F1
#
_entry.id   AF-A0AAV1AKC5-F1
#
_cell.length_a   1.000
_cell.length_b   1.000
_cell.length_c   1.000
_cell.angle_alpha   90.00
_cell.angle_beta   90.00
_cell.angle_gamma   90.00
#
_symmetry.space_group_name_H-M   'P 1'
#
loop_
_entity.id
_entity.type
_entity.pdbx_description
1 polymer ?
#
loop_
_entity_poly.entity_id
_entity_poly.type
_entity_poly.pdbx_seq_one_letter_code
_entity_poly.pdbx_strand_id
1 'polypeptide(L)'
;MNKVLGKWIGAYDGAKRMQGSGWSENDVLAKAQELYAYGKNVRFTLMEEWHALRDQPRYGSQEGRQLKKKGKKKSKEYASEVVDKEWAEYKEFKTKELERLDNIALMQQQANNIALEKTKTKKMKMYLKLTSEEHLDDRKNQLLKKLEAELFDN
;
A
#
# COMPACT_ATOMS: atom_id res chain seq x y z
N MET A 1 -19.62 -23.11 0.63
CA MET A 1 -18.44 -22.51 1.30
C MET A 1 -17.31 -22.53 0.29
N ASN A 2 -16.70 -21.37 -0.01
CA ASN A 2 -15.53 -21.33 -0.89
C ASN A 2 -14.45 -22.24 -0.29
N LYS A 3 -13.97 -23.24 -1.06
CA LYS A 3 -13.01 -24.25 -0.56
C LYS A 3 -11.70 -23.62 -0.07
N VAL A 4 -11.33 -22.47 -0.65
CA VAL A 4 -10.14 -21.70 -0.26
C VAL A 4 -10.36 -21.04 1.10
N LEU A 5 -11.53 -20.40 1.29
CA LEU A 5 -11.91 -19.78 2.56
C LEU A 5 -12.06 -20.80 3.69
N GLY A 6 -12.67 -21.96 3.42
CA GLY A 6 -12.82 -23.01 4.44
C GLY A 6 -11.48 -23.55 4.95
N LYS A 7 -10.49 -23.72 4.06
CA LYS A 7 -9.12 -24.11 4.43
C LYS A 7 -8.42 -23.03 5.24
N TRP A 8 -8.60 -21.76 4.84
CA TRP A 8 -8.04 -20.62 5.55
C TRP A 8 -8.62 -20.49 6.98
N ILE A 9 -9.93 -20.66 7.15
CA ILE A 9 -10.58 -20.64 8.47
C ILE A 9 -9.98 -21.71 9.39
N GLY A 10 -9.80 -22.94 8.90
CA GLY A 10 -9.18 -24.00 9.68
C GLY A 10 -7.72 -23.70 10.08
N ALA A 11 -6.96 -23.05 9.20
CA ALA A 11 -5.59 -22.63 9.49
C ALA A 11 -5.53 -21.47 10.51
N TYR A 12 -6.44 -20.50 10.39
CA TYR A 12 -6.57 -19.40 11.34
C TYR A 12 -7.00 -19.88 12.73
N ASP A 13 -7.99 -20.78 12.82
CA ASP A 13 -8.41 -21.39 14.09
C ASP A 13 -7.27 -22.24 14.70
N GLY A 14 -6.48 -22.92 13.86
CA GLY A 14 -5.24 -23.58 14.28
C GLY A 14 -4.23 -22.60 14.89
N ALA A 15 -3.96 -21.48 14.23
CA ALA A 15 -3.07 -20.44 14.71
C ALA A 15 -3.58 -19.79 16.01
N LYS A 16 -4.89 -19.56 16.13
CA LYS A 16 -5.52 -19.05 17.35
C LYS A 16 -5.38 -19.99 18.54
N ARG A 17 -5.45 -21.31 18.33
CA ARG A 17 -5.19 -22.30 19.39
C ARG A 17 -3.73 -22.38 19.82
N MET A 18 -2.81 -22.05 18.91
CA MET A 18 -1.37 -21.96 19.21
C MET A 18 -0.96 -20.60 19.79
N GLN A 19 -1.89 -19.64 19.86
CA GLN A 19 -1.61 -18.28 20.30
C GLN A 19 -1.10 -18.28 21.75
N GLY A 20 0.15 -17.85 21.93
CA GLY A 20 0.76 -17.65 23.25
C GLY A 20 0.53 -16.24 23.79
N SER A 21 0.83 -16.03 25.07
CA SER A 21 0.86 -14.69 25.67
C SER A 21 1.91 -13.83 24.95
N GLY A 22 1.46 -12.73 24.33
CA GLY A 22 2.32 -11.80 23.58
C GLY A 22 2.15 -11.84 22.06
N TRP A 23 1.34 -12.73 21.51
CA TRP A 23 1.03 -12.73 20.06
C TRP A 23 0.02 -11.65 19.71
N SER A 24 0.40 -10.78 18.77
CA SER A 24 -0.49 -9.84 18.10
C SER A 24 -1.37 -10.54 17.05
N GLU A 25 -2.43 -9.87 16.59
CA GLU A 25 -3.27 -10.41 15.51
C GLU A 25 -2.45 -10.66 14.22
N ASN A 26 -1.44 -9.83 13.96
CA ASN A 26 -0.52 -10.02 12.83
C ASN A 26 0.31 -11.30 12.99
N ASP A 27 0.72 -11.66 14.21
CA ASP A 27 1.47 -12.90 14.47
C ASP A 27 0.58 -14.13 14.26
N VAL A 28 -0.69 -14.04 14.68
CA VAL A 28 -1.68 -15.09 14.42
C VAL A 28 -1.94 -15.24 12.92
N LEU A 29 -2.05 -14.15 12.17
CA LEU A 29 -2.24 -14.18 10.72
C LEU A 29 -1.01 -14.73 9.98
N ALA A 30 0.20 -14.38 10.43
CA ALA A 30 1.43 -14.93 9.88
C ALA A 30 1.51 -16.45 10.11
N LYS A 31 1.15 -16.92 11.31
CA LYS A 31 1.09 -18.36 11.60
C LYS A 31 -0.02 -19.06 10.82
N ALA A 32 -1.16 -18.42 10.62
CA ALA A 32 -2.25 -18.94 9.80
C ALA A 32 -1.81 -19.12 8.33
N GLN A 33 -1.03 -18.18 7.78
CA GLN A 33 -0.42 -18.33 6.45
C GLN A 33 0.52 -19.54 6.39
N GLU A 34 1.37 -19.74 7.38
CA GLU A 34 2.27 -20.89 7.46
C GLU A 34 1.50 -22.23 7.49
N LEU A 35 0.45 -22.31 8.33
CA LEU A 35 -0.41 -23.49 8.44
C LEU A 35 -1.22 -23.74 7.16
N TYR A 36 -1.69 -22.68 6.50
CA TYR A 36 -2.43 -22.76 5.24
C TYR A 36 -1.55 -23.24 4.09
N ALA A 37 -0.31 -22.75 4.03
CA ALA A 37 0.70 -23.08 3.03
C ALA A 37 1.15 -24.54 3.11
N TYR A 38 1.15 -25.17 4.29
CA TYR A 38 1.60 -26.55 4.54
C TYR A 38 2.97 -26.84 3.87
N GLY A 39 3.92 -25.91 4.01
CA GLY A 39 5.26 -26.02 3.42
C GLY A 39 5.36 -25.73 1.91
N LYS A 40 4.26 -25.32 1.26
CA LYS A 40 4.25 -24.83 -0.12
C LYS A 40 4.30 -23.30 -0.13
N ASN A 41 4.95 -22.67 -1.11
CA ASN A 41 4.98 -21.21 -1.26
C ASN A 41 3.64 -20.65 -1.80
N VAL A 42 2.52 -21.03 -1.19
CA VAL A 42 1.17 -20.57 -1.55
C VAL A 42 0.65 -19.65 -0.46
N ARG A 43 0.44 -18.38 -0.81
CA ARG A 43 -0.11 -17.36 0.09
C ARG A 43 -1.62 -17.24 -0.12
N PHE A 44 -2.37 -17.13 0.97
CA PHE A 44 -3.79 -16.83 0.90
C PHE A 44 -4.00 -15.35 0.51
N THR A 45 -4.73 -15.11 -0.57
CA THR A 45 -4.93 -13.79 -1.19
C THR A 45 -6.29 -13.16 -0.91
N LEU A 46 -7.27 -13.92 -0.40
CA LEU A 46 -8.64 -13.47 -0.15
C LEU A 46 -8.83 -12.94 1.29
N MET A 47 -7.83 -12.21 1.80
CA MET A 47 -7.86 -11.67 3.17
C MET A 47 -9.06 -10.74 3.39
N GLU A 48 -9.36 -9.87 2.42
CA GLU A 48 -10.47 -8.93 2.49
C GLU A 48 -11.83 -9.64 2.53
N GLU A 49 -12.02 -10.64 1.67
CA GLU A 49 -13.25 -11.45 1.65
C GLU A 49 -13.43 -12.25 2.94
N TRP A 50 -12.35 -12.83 3.48
CA TRP A 50 -12.42 -13.55 4.74
C TRP A 50 -12.74 -12.61 5.91
N HIS A 51 -12.12 -11.43 5.99
CA HIS A 51 -12.42 -10.46 7.05
C HIS A 51 -13.89 -10.03 7.04
N ALA A 52 -14.49 -9.80 5.86
CA ALA A 52 -15.90 -9.45 5.74
C ALA A 52 -16.86 -10.59 6.16
N LEU A 53 -16.37 -11.83 6.18
CA LEU A 53 -17.17 -13.02 6.47
C LEU A 53 -16.91 -13.61 7.86
N ARG A 54 -15.75 -13.37 8.49
CA ARG A 54 -15.32 -14.06 9.73
C ARG A 54 -16.30 -13.88 10.89
N ASP A 55 -16.99 -12.75 10.93
CA ASP A 55 -17.92 -12.40 11.99
C ASP A 55 -19.35 -12.89 11.73
N GLN A 56 -19.62 -13.49 10.55
CA GLN A 56 -20.90 -14.12 10.26
C GLN A 56 -21.04 -15.44 11.05
N PRO A 57 -22.23 -15.77 11.60
CA PRO A 57 -22.47 -17.00 12.37
C PRO A 57 -22.18 -18.30 11.61
N ARG A 58 -22.13 -18.23 10.28
CA ARG A 58 -21.84 -19.35 9.39
C ARG A 58 -20.34 -19.63 9.20
N TYR A 59 -19.49 -18.65 9.53
CA TYR A 59 -18.04 -18.65 9.30
C TYR A 59 -17.24 -18.36 10.58
N GLY A 60 -17.89 -17.90 11.65
CA GLY A 60 -17.34 -17.88 13.00
C GLY A 60 -17.08 -19.30 13.49
N SER A 61 -16.01 -19.47 14.27
CA SER A 61 -15.53 -20.77 14.75
C SER A 61 -16.66 -21.58 15.40
N GLN A 62 -16.84 -22.84 14.98
CA GLN A 62 -17.84 -23.78 15.51
C GLN A 62 -17.43 -24.37 16.87
N GLU A 63 -16.57 -23.72 17.64
CA GLU A 63 -16.20 -24.15 18.97
C GLU A 63 -17.31 -23.76 19.96
N GLY A 64 -18.32 -24.63 20.10
CA GLY A 64 -19.38 -24.40 21.07
C GLY A 64 -20.56 -25.38 21.13
N ARG A 65 -20.51 -26.55 20.49
CA ARG A 65 -21.54 -27.59 20.72
C ARG A 65 -21.08 -28.61 21.76
N GLN A 66 -20.97 -28.14 23.01
CA GLN A 66 -21.51 -28.81 24.20
C GLN A 66 -21.15 -27.98 25.44
N LEU A 67 -22.15 -27.27 25.99
CA LEU A 67 -22.56 -27.31 27.40
C LEU A 67 -23.57 -26.18 27.63
N LYS A 68 -24.79 -26.57 27.98
CA LYS A 68 -25.84 -25.64 28.39
C LYS A 68 -25.41 -24.88 29.63
N LYS A 69 -25.33 -23.55 29.59
CA LYS A 69 -25.69 -22.69 30.73
C LYS A 69 -26.34 -21.39 30.26
N LYS A 70 -27.55 -21.14 30.79
CA LYS A 70 -28.28 -19.87 30.74
C LYS A 70 -27.39 -18.77 31.35
N GLY A 71 -27.24 -17.62 30.68
CA GLY A 71 -26.62 -16.44 31.27
C GLY A 71 -26.39 -15.28 30.29
N LYS A 72 -27.26 -14.25 30.38
CA LYS A 72 -27.11 -12.85 29.94
C LYS A 72 -26.41 -12.55 28.59
N LYS A 73 -27.24 -12.38 27.55
CA LYS A 73 -26.99 -11.47 26.41
C LYS A 73 -26.89 -10.02 26.93
N LYS A 74 -25.70 -9.41 26.96
CA LYS A 74 -25.56 -7.94 26.88
C LYS A 74 -24.16 -7.39 26.58
N SER A 75 -23.10 -8.20 26.49
CA SER A 75 -21.73 -7.71 26.23
C SER A 75 -21.23 -7.86 24.79
N LYS A 76 -21.98 -8.54 23.92
CA LYS A 76 -21.52 -8.87 22.56
C LYS A 76 -21.70 -7.73 21.55
N GLU A 77 -22.66 -6.84 21.80
CA GLU A 77 -23.02 -5.73 20.89
C GLU A 77 -22.01 -4.57 20.98
N TYR A 78 -21.57 -4.24 22.19
CA TYR A 78 -20.55 -3.21 22.44
C TYR A 78 -19.18 -3.58 21.86
N ALA A 79 -18.78 -4.85 21.95
CA ALA A 79 -17.49 -5.31 21.41
C ALA A 79 -17.45 -5.29 19.88
N SER A 80 -18.58 -5.58 19.20
CA SER A 80 -18.68 -5.46 17.74
C SER A 80 -18.67 -4.00 17.29
N GLU A 81 -19.39 -3.12 18.00
CA GLU A 81 -19.47 -1.70 17.64
C GLU A 81 -18.14 -0.96 17.81
N VAL A 82 -17.29 -1.39 18.75
CA VAL A 82 -15.92 -0.87 18.92
C VAL A 82 -15.02 -1.32 17.78
N VAL A 83 -15.09 -2.58 17.36
CA VAL A 83 -14.28 -3.11 16.24
C VAL A 83 -14.69 -2.48 14.90
N ASP A 84 -15.99 -2.25 14.68
CA ASP A 84 -16.48 -1.59 13.46
C ASP A 84 -16.01 -0.13 13.37
N LYS A 85 -15.92 0.58 14.51
CA LYS A 85 -15.38 1.94 14.58
C LYS A 85 -13.88 1.98 14.34
N GLU A 86 -13.11 1.11 14.98
CA GLU A 86 -11.65 0.99 14.75
C GLU A 86 -11.32 0.69 13.28
N TRP A 87 -12.15 -0.13 12.62
CA TRP A 87 -11.97 -0.45 11.20
C TRP A 87 -12.27 0.76 10.30
N ALA A 88 -13.35 1.51 10.58
CA ALA A 88 -13.69 2.70 9.82
C ALA A 88 -12.58 3.76 9.93
N GLU A 89 -12.05 3.96 11.14
CA GLU A 89 -10.91 4.84 11.41
C GLU A 89 -9.64 4.37 10.67
N TYR A 90 -9.37 3.07 10.65
CA TYR A 90 -8.22 2.52 9.91
C TYR A 90 -8.32 2.76 8.40
N LYS A 91 -9.51 2.61 7.80
CA LYS A 91 -9.68 2.90 6.37
C LYS A 91 -9.49 4.37 6.07
N GLU A 92 -10.07 5.25 6.88
CA GLU A 92 -9.90 6.69 6.73
C GLU A 92 -8.43 7.09 6.88
N PHE A 93 -7.73 6.48 7.82
CA PHE A 93 -6.29 6.64 7.99
C PHE A 93 -5.53 6.19 6.73
N LYS A 94 -5.87 5.03 6.17
CA LYS A 94 -5.23 4.52 4.94
C LYS A 94 -5.51 5.37 3.72
N THR A 95 -6.71 5.92 3.57
CA THR A 95 -7.01 6.85 2.48
C THR A 95 -6.21 8.14 2.62
N LYS A 96 -6.11 8.70 3.83
CA LYS A 96 -5.30 9.89 4.10
C LYS A 96 -3.82 9.66 3.83
N GLU A 97 -3.29 8.50 4.21
CA GLU A 97 -1.88 8.18 3.96
C GLU A 97 -1.60 8.00 2.45
N LEU A 98 -2.53 7.39 1.71
CA LEU A 98 -2.41 7.27 0.25
C LEU A 98 -2.42 8.65 -0.42
N GLU A 99 -3.34 9.52 -0.02
CA GLU A 99 -3.45 10.90 -0.53
C GLU A 99 -2.19 11.72 -0.18
N ARG A 100 -1.62 11.52 1.01
CA ARG A 100 -0.35 12.15 1.41
C ARG A 100 0.80 11.71 0.49
N LEU A 101 0.89 10.42 0.18
CA LEU A 101 1.92 9.89 -0.71
C LEU A 101 1.78 10.44 -2.14
N ASP A 102 0.55 10.54 -2.65
CA ASP A 102 0.29 11.10 -3.97
C ASP A 102 0.70 12.59 -4.04
N ASN A 103 0.37 13.36 -3.00
CA ASN A 103 0.82 14.76 -2.88
C ASN A 103 2.35 14.90 -2.86
N ILE A 104 3.06 14.00 -2.16
CA ILE A 104 4.54 13.99 -2.15
C ILE A 104 5.08 13.69 -3.54
N ALA A 105 4.52 12.68 -4.22
CA ALA A 105 4.93 12.31 -5.57
C ALA A 105 4.72 13.47 -6.57
N LEU A 106 3.57 14.14 -6.49
CA LEU A 106 3.25 15.30 -7.32
C LEU A 106 4.22 16.46 -7.09
N MET A 107 4.53 16.80 -5.83
CA MET A 107 5.50 17.83 -5.49
C MET A 107 6.90 17.50 -6.02
N GLN A 108 7.33 16.24 -5.93
CA GLN A 108 8.62 15.81 -6.46
C GLN A 108 8.68 15.93 -7.99
N GLN A 109 7.60 15.54 -8.69
CA GLN A 109 7.51 15.69 -10.13
C GLN A 109 7.57 17.17 -10.54
N GLN A 110 6.83 18.04 -9.86
CA GLN A 110 6.86 19.48 -10.09
C GLN A 110 8.27 20.06 -9.87
N ALA A 111 8.96 19.66 -8.79
CA ALA A 111 10.32 20.09 -8.52
C ALA A 111 11.30 19.66 -9.62
N ASN A 112 11.18 18.43 -10.11
CA ASN A 112 11.98 17.92 -11.23
C ASN A 112 11.72 18.70 -12.52
N ASN A 113 10.45 18.98 -12.84
CA ASN A 113 10.07 19.78 -14.01
C ASN A 113 10.63 21.20 -13.91
N ILE A 114 10.51 21.85 -12.74
CA ILE A 114 11.07 23.19 -12.50
C ILE A 114 12.59 23.18 -12.66
N ALA A 115 13.27 22.13 -12.18
CA ALA A 115 14.72 21.99 -12.35
C ALA A 115 15.11 21.87 -13.83
N LEU A 116 14.39 21.04 -14.59
CA LEU A 116 14.59 20.90 -16.03
C LEU A 116 14.37 22.23 -16.76
N GLU A 117 13.26 22.93 -16.50
CA GLU A 117 12.96 24.22 -17.11
C GLU A 117 13.99 25.31 -16.76
N LYS A 118 14.51 25.31 -15.52
CA LYS A 118 15.62 26.18 -15.13
C LYS A 118 16.88 25.90 -15.93
N THR A 119 17.21 24.62 -16.17
CA THR A 119 18.36 24.27 -17.01
C THR A 119 18.14 24.65 -18.47
N LYS A 120 16.95 24.40 -19.01
CA LYS A 120 16.56 24.77 -20.38
C LYS A 120 16.62 26.27 -20.61
N THR A 121 16.11 27.07 -19.66
CA THR A 121 16.14 28.54 -19.73
C THR A 121 17.58 29.06 -19.75
N LYS A 122 18.48 28.50 -18.93
CA LYS A 122 19.90 28.87 -18.94
C LYS A 122 20.57 28.54 -20.27
N LYS A 123 20.31 27.35 -20.82
CA LYS A 123 20.81 26.94 -22.15
C LYS A 123 20.29 27.86 -23.25
N MET A 124 18.99 28.15 -23.27
CA MET A 124 18.35 29.06 -24.23
C MET A 124 18.97 30.46 -24.16
N LYS A 125 19.20 30.99 -22.95
CA LYS A 125 19.86 32.29 -22.77
C LYS A 125 21.28 32.31 -23.33
N MET A 126 22.06 31.24 -23.15
CA MET A 126 23.39 31.15 -23.74
C MET A 126 23.35 31.05 -25.26
N TYR A 127 22.42 30.25 -25.81
CA TYR A 127 22.21 30.11 -27.24
C TYR A 127 21.95 31.48 -27.89
N LEU A 128 20.97 32.22 -27.40
CA LEU A 128 20.64 33.56 -27.90
C LEU A 128 21.82 34.55 -27.83
N LYS A 129 22.65 34.45 -26.78
CA LYS A 129 23.83 35.30 -26.63
C LYS A 129 24.89 34.98 -27.68
N LEU A 130 25.15 33.71 -27.94
CA LEU A 130 26.12 33.26 -28.94
C LEU A 130 25.66 33.57 -30.36
N THR A 131 24.38 33.37 -30.68
CA THR A 131 23.83 33.68 -32.01
C THR A 131 23.82 35.19 -32.33
N SER A 132 23.91 36.04 -31.31
CA SER A 132 23.98 37.50 -31.47
C SER A 132 25.41 38.03 -31.64
N GLU A 133 26.43 37.17 -31.54
CA GLU A 133 27.83 37.57 -31.62
C GLU A 133 28.33 37.52 -33.08
N GLU A 134 28.92 38.61 -33.57
CA GLU A 134 29.31 38.76 -34.99
C GLU A 134 30.46 37.83 -35.42
N HIS A 135 31.36 37.49 -34.48
CA HIS A 135 32.49 36.61 -34.72
C HIS A 135 32.60 35.54 -33.63
N LEU A 136 32.40 34.28 -34.02
CA LEU A 136 32.54 33.12 -33.16
C LEU A 136 33.87 32.42 -33.41
N ASP A 137 34.64 32.17 -32.34
CA ASP A 137 35.78 31.27 -32.39
C ASP A 137 35.32 29.79 -32.51
N ASP A 138 36.26 28.88 -32.83
CA ASP A 138 35.95 27.46 -33.02
C ASP A 138 35.30 26.81 -31.80
N ARG A 139 35.70 27.23 -30.58
CA ARG A 139 35.16 26.69 -29.33
C ARG A 139 33.71 27.13 -29.13
N LYS A 140 33.40 28.40 -29.41
CA LYS A 140 32.04 28.93 -29.35
C LYS A 140 31.14 28.32 -30.42
N ASN A 141 31.66 28.11 -31.63
CA ASN A 141 30.95 27.38 -32.69
C ASN A 141 30.60 25.94 -32.28
N GLN A 142 31.53 25.22 -31.64
CA GLN A 142 31.24 23.89 -31.11
C GLN A 142 30.19 23.91 -30.00
N LEU A 143 30.26 24.91 -29.11
CA LEU A 143 29.26 25.09 -28.05
C LEU A 143 27.88 25.40 -28.61
N LEU A 144 27.79 26.25 -29.63
CA LEU A 144 26.54 26.60 -30.30
C LEU A 144 25.85 25.35 -30.88
N LYS A 145 26.58 24.52 -31.63
CA LYS A 145 26.07 23.25 -32.18
C LYS A 145 25.56 22.29 -31.10
N LYS A 146 26.28 22.20 -29.96
CA LYS A 146 25.83 21.37 -28.82
C LYS A 146 24.53 21.89 -28.21
N LEU A 147 24.42 23.21 -28.05
CA LEU A 147 23.22 23.84 -27.52
C LEU A 147 22.03 23.67 -28.47
N GLU A 148 22.25 23.74 -29.79
CA GLU A 148 21.20 23.47 -30.80
C GLU A 148 20.64 22.05 -30.64
N ALA A 149 21.53 21.05 -30.61
CA ALA A 149 21.11 19.66 -30.44
C ALA A 149 20.36 19.45 -29.12
N GLU A 150 20.87 19.98 -28.01
CA GLU A 150 20.23 19.80 -26.70
C GLU A 150 18.91 20.57 -26.52
N LEU A 151 18.66 21.64 -27.30
CA LEU A 151 17.46 22.48 -27.16
C LEU A 151 16.37 22.14 -28.17
N PHE A 152 16.74 21.67 -29.37
CA PHE A 152 15.84 21.58 -30.52
C PHE A 152 15.79 20.19 -31.17
N ASP A 153 16.74 19.29 -30.92
CA ASP A 153 16.62 17.92 -31.39
C ASP A 153 15.72 17.13 -30.41
N ASN A 154 14.49 16.86 -30.86
CA ASN A 154 13.52 15.93 -30.26
C ASN A 154 13.35 14.71 -31.19
#